data_AF-A0A950IUC4-F1
#
_entry.id   AF-A0A950IUC4-F1
#
_cell.length_a   1.000
_cell.length_b   1.000
_cell.length_c   1.000
_cell.angle_alpha   90.00
_cell.angle_beta   90.00
_cell.angle_gamma   90.00
#
_symmetry.space_group_name_H-M   'P 1'
#
loop_
_entity.id
_entity.type
_entity.pdbx_description
1 polymer ?
#
loop_
_entity_poly.entity_id
_entity_poly.type
_entity_poly.pdbx_seq_one_letter_code
_entity_poly.pdbx_strand_id
1 'polypeptide(L)' 'TAWFYINRDQMREWVFFTDRRTFDERYKLVQQRGIEGFCSWVLGEEDPAVWEVLPNVGR' A
#
# COMPACT_ATOMS: atom_id res chain seq x y z
N THR A 1 -8.85 0.36 5.45
CA THR A 1 -7.74 1.30 5.74
C THR A 1 -6.77 0.67 6.71
N ALA A 2 -5.45 0.83 6.50
CA ALA A 2 -4.42 0.29 7.39
C ALA A 2 -3.85 1.39 8.28
N TRP A 3 -3.95 1.21 9.60
CA TRP A 3 -3.44 2.11 10.60
C TRP A 3 -3.13 1.38 11.91
N PHE A 4 -2.24 1.94 12.71
CA PHE A 4 -2.06 1.60 14.12
C PHE A 4 -1.75 2.87 14.90
N TYR A 5 -1.70 2.77 16.23
CA TYR A 5 -1.19 3.84 17.07
C TYR A 5 -0.12 3.32 18.02
N ILE A 6 0.82 4.19 18.37
CA ILE A 6 1.78 3.98 19.44
C ILE A 6 1.59 5.04 20.52
N ASN A 7 1.91 4.71 21.77
CA ASN A 7 1.98 5.71 22.83
C ASN A 7 3.46 5.99 23.11
N ARG A 8 3.89 7.23 22.91
CA ARG A 8 5.26 7.69 23.17
C ARG A 8 5.19 9.01 23.92
N ASP A 9 5.95 9.14 25.02
CA ASP A 9 6.05 10.38 25.81
C ASP A 9 4.70 10.99 26.22
N GLN A 10 3.77 10.14 26.69
CA GLN A 10 2.39 10.52 27.05
C GLN A 10 1.54 11.06 25.88
N MET A 11 2.01 10.89 24.64
CA MET A 11 1.30 11.25 23.41
C MET A 11 0.88 10.01 22.63
N ARG A 12 -0.33 10.05 22.05
CA ARG A 12 -0.79 9.02 21.09
C ARG A 12 -0.45 9.46 19.67
N GLU A 13 0.37 8.67 19.00
CA GLU A 13 0.75 8.88 17.61
C GLU A 13 0.01 7.89 16.72
N TRP A 14 -0.61 8.38 15.65
CA TRP A 14 -1.34 7.58 14.68
C TRP A 14 -0.49 7.42 13.43
N VAL A 15 -0.29 6.18 13.00
CA VAL A 15 0.45 5.84 11.80
C VAL A 15 -0.51 5.28 10.77
N PHE A 16 -0.56 5.94 9.61
CA PHE A 16 -1.30 5.48 8.43
C PHE A 16 -0.29 5.01 7.39
N PHE A 17 -0.55 3.85 6.81
CA PHE A 17 0.39 3.23 5.88
C PHE A 17 -0.34 2.43 4.80
N THR A 18 0.43 1.92 3.84
CA THR A 18 -0.08 1.05 2.77
C THR A 18 0.30 -0.39 3.07
N ASP A 19 -0.71 -1.24 3.27
CA ASP A 19 -0.60 -2.70 3.32
C ASP A 19 -0.97 -3.33 1.96
N ARG A 20 -0.83 -4.64 1.85
CA ARG A 20 -1.28 -5.40 0.65
C ARG A 20 -2.73 -5.07 0.22
N ARG A 21 -3.70 -5.05 1.14
CA ARG A 21 -5.11 -4.77 0.81
C ARG A 21 -5.30 -3.35 0.27
N THR A 22 -4.73 -2.39 0.99
CA THR A 22 -4.25 -1.08 0.53
C THR A 22 -3.99 -0.94 -0.95
N PHE A 23 -3.00 -1.70 -1.37
CA PHE A 23 -2.41 -1.65 -2.69
C PHE A 23 -3.33 -2.28 -3.73
N ASP A 24 -3.93 -3.44 -3.42
CA ASP A 24 -4.92 -4.12 -4.26
C ASP A 24 -6.16 -3.26 -4.55
N GLU A 25 -6.68 -2.54 -3.56
CA GLU A 25 -7.81 -1.62 -3.75
C GLU A 25 -7.47 -0.49 -4.73
N ARG A 26 -6.25 0.07 -4.67
CA ARG A 26 -5.78 1.09 -5.63
C ARG A 26 -5.57 0.52 -7.01
N TYR A 27 -5.01 -0.68 -7.10
CA TYR A 27 -4.84 -1.40 -8.37
C TYR A 27 -6.18 -1.67 -9.07
N LYS A 28 -7.19 -2.14 -8.32
CA LYS A 28 -8.55 -2.33 -8.83
C LYS A 28 -9.20 -1.01 -9.26
N LEU A 29 -8.99 0.07 -8.51
CA LEU A 29 -9.52 1.39 -8.87
C LEU A 29 -8.94 1.87 -10.20
N VAL A 30 -7.64 1.68 -10.41
CA VAL A 30 -6.95 2.01 -11.66
C VAL A 30 -7.59 1.28 -12.84
N GLN A 31 -7.79 -0.02 -12.71
CA GLN A 31 -8.47 -0.85 -13.73
C GLN A 31 -9.91 -0.38 -14.00
N GLN A 32 -10.68 -0.13 -12.95
CA GLN A 32 -12.07 0.33 -13.07
C GLN A 32 -12.22 1.69 -13.74
N ARG A 33 -11.20 2.55 -13.61
CA ARG A 33 -11.21 3.92 -14.15
C ARG A 33 -10.50 4.05 -15.49
N GLY A 34 -9.87 2.98 -16.00
CA GLY A 34 -9.11 3.02 -17.24
C GLY A 34 -7.94 4.00 -17.19
N ILE A 35 -7.35 4.21 -16.01
CA ILE A 35 -6.12 5.00 -15.86
C ILE A 35 -4.91 4.07 -15.96
N GLU A 36 -3.78 4.60 -16.42
CA GLU A 36 -2.59 3.80 -16.75
C GLU A 36 -1.99 3.07 -15.55
N GLY A 37 -2.04 3.68 -14.36
CA GLY A 37 -1.39 3.13 -13.19
C GLY A 37 -1.30 4.13 -12.04
N PHE A 38 -0.46 3.77 -11.07
CA PHE A 38 -0.06 4.60 -9.94
C PHE A 38 1.39 4.30 -9.57
N CYS A 39 2.02 5.21 -8.83
CA CYS A 39 3.42 5.10 -8.42
C CYS A 39 3.54 4.79 -6.92
N SER A 40 4.57 4.01 -6.56
CA SER A 40 4.97 3.77 -5.16
C SER A 40 6.27 4.51 -4.86
N TRP A 41 6.40 5.07 -3.64
CA TRP A 41 7.56 5.84 -3.18
C TRP A 41 7.66 5.83 -1.65
N VAL A 42 8.85 5.71 -1.02
CA VAL A 42 10.16 5.30 -1.54
C VAL A 42 10.20 3.78 -1.62
N LEU A 43 10.90 3.21 -2.61
CA LEU A 43 11.01 1.75 -2.74
C LEU A 43 12.00 1.16 -1.73
N GLY A 44 11.70 -0.04 -1.22
CA GLY A 44 12.53 -0.84 -0.31
C GLY A 44 12.04 -0.89 1.14
N GLU A 45 11.13 0.01 1.53
CA GLU A 45 10.57 0.10 2.89
C GLU A 45 9.07 -0.24 2.93
N GLU A 46 8.47 -0.60 1.79
CA GLU A 46 7.09 -1.06 1.72
C GLU A 46 6.89 -2.45 2.33
N ASP A 47 5.64 -2.76 2.68
CA ASP A 47 5.21 -4.13 2.98
C ASP A 47 5.50 -5.03 1.76
N PRO A 48 6.40 -6.03 1.85
CA PRO A 48 6.78 -6.86 0.70
C PRO A 48 5.58 -7.56 0.04
N ALA A 49 4.51 -7.80 0.80
CA ALA A 49 3.31 -8.46 0.31
C ALA A 49 2.52 -7.59 -0.69
N VAL A 50 2.80 -6.29 -0.82
CA VAL A 50 2.15 -5.43 -1.84
C VAL A 50 2.53 -5.87 -3.25
N TRP A 51 3.73 -6.42 -3.45
CA TRP A 51 4.22 -6.84 -4.76
C TRP A 51 3.56 -8.14 -5.26
N GLU A 52 3.00 -8.95 -4.36
CA GLU A 52 2.20 -10.14 -4.70
C GLU A 52 0.89 -9.79 -5.42
N VAL A 53 0.44 -8.53 -5.36
CA VAL A 53 -0.77 -8.06 -6.04
C VAL A 53 -0.55 -7.98 -7.56
N LEU A 54 0.68 -7.73 -7.99
CA LEU A 54 0.99 -7.57 -9.41
C LEU A 54 0.95 -8.94 -10.11
N PRO A 55 0.45 -9.01 -11.36
CA PRO A 55 0.45 -10.26 -12.10
C PRO A 55 1.89 -10.74 -12.32
N ASN A 56 2.12 -12.05 -12.16
CA ASN A 56 3.38 -12.65 -12.54
C ASN A 56 3.56 -12.51 -14.06
N VAL A 57 4.49 -11.65 -14.46
CA VAL A 57 4.94 -11.60 -15.86
C VAL A 57 5.84 -12.81 -16.06
N GLY A 58 5.23 -13.94 -16.40
CA GLY A 58 5.97 -15.10 -16.90
C GLY A 58 6.77 -14.68 -18.13
N ARG A 59 8.08 -14.89 -18.10
CA ARG A 59 8.90 -14.99 -19.31
C ARG A 59 8.74 -16.39 -19.89
#